data_AF-A0A183U6Y1-F1
#
_entry.id   AF-A0A183U6Y1-F1
#
_cell.length_a   1.000
_cell.length_b   1.000
_cell.length_c   1.000
_cell.angle_alpha   90.00
_cell.angle_beta   90.00
_cell.angle_gamma   90.00
#
_symmetry.space_group_name_H-M   'P 1'
#
loop_
_entity.id
_entity.type
_entity.pdbx_description
1 polymer ?
#
loop_
_entity_poly.entity_id
_entity_poly.type
_entity_poly.pdbx_seq_one_letter_code
_entity_poly.pdbx_strand_id
1 'polypeptide(L)' 'LLTDAELIGRLKKEHFDLGISEVFSSCGFGIFEKIGLQKHLSAFNTEIIEAITEPFGISYNPSYVPGKGPSFCG' A
#
# COMPACT_ATOMS: atom_id res chain seq x y z
N LEU A 1 -10.82 -6.82 13.17
CA LEU A 1 -11.21 -7.02 11.76
C LEU A 1 -10.88 -8.43 11.28
N LEU A 2 -9.61 -8.85 11.27
CA LEU A 2 -9.23 -10.19 10.79
C LEU A 2 -9.76 -11.37 11.63
N THR A 3 -10.15 -11.11 12.88
CA THR A 3 -10.76 -12.07 13.81
C THR A 3 -12.28 -12.12 13.75
N ASP A 4 -12.91 -11.20 13.01
CA ASP A 4 -14.37 -11.13 12.87
C ASP A 4 -14.84 -12.09 11.78
N ALA A 5 -15.31 -13.26 12.19
CA ALA A 5 -15.73 -14.32 11.28
C ALA A 5 -16.98 -13.95 10.47
N GLU A 6 -17.87 -13.11 11.00
CA GLU A 6 -19.09 -12.71 10.29
C GLU A 6 -18.73 -11.79 9.12
N LEU A 7 -17.88 -10.80 9.38
CA LEU A 7 -17.41 -9.87 8.36
C LEU A 7 -16.64 -10.58 7.24
N ILE A 8 -15.69 -11.45 7.58
CA ILE A 8 -14.91 -12.22 6.59
C ILE A 8 -15.84 -13.15 5.79
N GLY A 9 -16.81 -13.78 6.44
CA GLY A 9 -17.80 -14.61 5.77
C GLY A 9 -18.66 -13.85 4.76
N ARG A 10 -19.04 -12.60 5.08
CA ARG A 10 -19.76 -11.71 4.15
C ARG A 10 -18.89 -11.33 2.96
N LEU A 11 -17.67 -10.86 3.20
CA LEU A 11 -16.73 -10.46 2.14
C LEU A 11 -16.39 -11.61 1.19
N LYS A 12 -16.28 -12.84 1.70
CA LYS A 12 -16.05 -14.04 0.87
C LYS A 12 -17.23 -14.36 -0.06
N LYS A 13 -18.47 -14.05 0.34
CA LYS A 13 -19.69 -14.27 -0.46
C LYS A 13 -19.86 -13.25 -1.58
N GLU A 14 -19.19 -12.11 -1.51
CA GLU A 14 -19.27 -11.08 -2.55
C GLU A 14 -18.46 -11.46 -3.80
N HIS A 15 -17.57 -12.46 -3.72
CA HIS A 15 -16.82 -13.00 -4.86
C HIS A 15 -16.06 -11.92 -5.66
N PHE A 16 -15.30 -11.07 -4.97
CA PHE A 16 -14.48 -10.04 -5.61
C PHE A 16 -13.49 -10.62 -6.63
N ASP A 17 -13.35 -9.93 -7.76
CA ASP A 17 -12.38 -10.28 -8.81
C ASP A 17 -10.99 -9.67 -8.59
N LEU A 18 -10.90 -8.57 -7.84
CA LEU A 18 -9.67 -7.80 -7.62
C LEU A 18 -9.69 -7.07 -6.27
N GLY A 19 -8.58 -7.15 -5.54
CA GLY A 19 -8.36 -6.40 -4.31
C GLY A 19 -7.31 -5.32 -4.50
N ILE A 20 -7.48 -4.16 -3.87
CA ILE A 20 -6.47 -3.09 -3.85
C ILE A 20 -6.20 -2.73 -2.40
N SER A 21 -4.94 -2.82 -1.96
CA SER A 21 -4.53 -2.43 -0.62
C SER A 21 -3.32 -1.50 -0.66
N GLU A 22 -3.23 -0.63 0.33
CA GLU A 22 -2.13 0.31 0.46
C GLU A 22 -0.81 -0.42 0.77
N VAL A 23 0.30 0.00 0.15
CA VAL A 23 1.60 -0.70 0.21
C VAL A 23 2.18 -0.79 1.62
N PHE A 24 1.85 0.17 2.49
CA PHE A 24 2.38 0.23 3.86
C PHE A 24 1.49 -0.39 4.92
N SER A 25 0.29 -0.86 4.55
CA SER A 25 -0.64 -1.49 5.47
C SER A 25 -0.81 -2.96 5.11
N SER A 26 -0.23 -3.85 5.94
CA SER A 26 -0.35 -5.30 5.77
C SER A 26 -1.77 -5.82 6.05
N CYS A 27 -2.59 -5.07 6.79
CA CYS A 27 -3.92 -5.46 7.21
C CYS A 27 -4.86 -5.78 6.04
N GLY A 28 -4.79 -5.01 4.95
CA GLY A 28 -5.64 -5.24 3.77
C GLY A 28 -5.31 -6.55 3.06
N PHE A 29 -4.03 -6.89 2.95
CA PHE A 29 -3.59 -8.18 2.39
C PHE A 29 -4.02 -9.37 3.24
N GLY A 30 -4.02 -9.23 4.57
CA GLY A 30 -4.54 -10.26 5.47
C GLY A 30 -6.04 -10.55 5.23
N ILE A 31 -6.83 -9.55 4.81
CA ILE A 31 -8.23 -9.76 4.42
C ILE A 31 -8.30 -10.56 3.12
N PHE A 32 -7.49 -10.19 2.11
CA PHE A 32 -7.43 -10.90 0.82
C PHE A 32 -7.08 -12.38 1.00
N GLU A 33 -6.11 -12.68 1.86
CA GLU A 33 -5.74 -14.05 2.22
C GLU A 33 -6.91 -14.82 2.85
N LYS A 34 -7.61 -14.22 3.82
CA LYS A 34 -8.75 -14.84 4.51
C LYS A 34 -9.94 -15.13 3.60
N ILE A 35 -10.21 -14.27 2.62
CA ILE A 35 -11.32 -14.46 1.67
C ILE A 35 -10.90 -15.32 0.46
N GLY A 36 -9.61 -15.62 0.29
CA GLY A 36 -9.09 -16.43 -0.81
C GLY A 36 -8.86 -15.66 -2.12
N LEU A 37 -8.70 -14.34 -2.03
CA LEU A 37 -8.53 -13.46 -3.19
C LEU A 37 -7.07 -13.48 -3.66
N GLN A 38 -6.83 -14.10 -4.83
CA GLN A 38 -5.49 -14.24 -5.40
C GLN A 38 -5.05 -13.03 -6.22
N LYS A 39 -6.00 -12.33 -6.84
CA LYS A 39 -5.74 -11.17 -7.67
C LYS A 39 -5.81 -9.93 -6.80
N HIS A 40 -4.65 -9.38 -6.46
CA HIS A 40 -4.58 -8.14 -5.70
C HIS A 40 -3.45 -7.23 -6.18
N LEU A 41 -3.70 -5.93 -6.14
CA LEU A 41 -2.73 -4.89 -6.42
C LEU A 41 -2.37 -4.17 -5.12
N SER A 42 -1.12 -3.74 -5.06
CA SER A 42 -0.75 -2.74 -4.07
C SER A 42 -0.78 -1.36 -4.69
N ALA A 43 -1.41 -0.42 -4.00
CA ALA A 43 -1.44 0.98 -4.39
C ALA A 43 -0.73 1.82 -3.34
N PHE A 44 -0.22 2.97 -3.74
CA PHE A 44 0.43 3.90 -2.84
C PHE A 44 0.13 5.34 -3.29
N ASN A 45 -0.45 6.15 -2.40
CA ASN A 45 -0.84 7.53 -2.68
C ASN A 45 0.10 8.53 -1.97
N THR A 46 1.38 8.47 -2.31
CA THR A 46 2.34 9.48 -1.86
C THR A 46 2.62 10.50 -2.95
N GLU A 47 3.07 11.67 -2.50
CA GLU A 47 3.90 12.53 -3.32
C GLU A 47 5.17 11.81 -3.76
N ILE A 48 5.74 12.26 -4.88
CA ILE A 48 6.98 11.71 -5.43
C ILE A 48 8.05 11.66 -4.33
N ILE A 49 8.54 10.46 -4.03
CA ILE A 49 9.58 10.27 -3.03
C ILE A 49 10.92 10.80 -3.57
N GLU A 50 11.73 11.41 -2.70
CA GLU A 50 13.08 11.92 -3.03
C GLU A 50 13.89 10.95 -3.89
N ALA A 51 13.84 9.66 -3.54
CA ALA A 51 14.59 8.61 -4.23
C ALA A 51 14.27 8.48 -5.74
N ILE A 52 13.14 9.03 -6.21
CA ILE A 52 12.70 8.91 -7.60
C ILE A 52 12.47 10.26 -8.29
N THR A 53 12.86 11.39 -7.69
CA THR A 53 12.61 12.74 -8.27
C THR A 53 13.53 13.08 -9.44
N GLU A 54 14.74 12.52 -9.46
CA GLU A 54 15.80 12.88 -10.42
C GLU A 54 15.41 12.63 -11.90
N PRO A 55 14.80 11.49 -12.28
CA PRO A 55 14.33 11.27 -13.65
C PRO A 55 13.23 12.24 -14.11
N PHE A 56 12.52 12.88 -13.18
CA PHE A 56 11.47 13.87 -13.48
C PHE A 56 12.00 15.30 -13.52
N GLY A 57 13.32 15.50 -13.36
CA GLY A 57 13.94 16.83 -13.33
C GLY A 57 13.57 17.66 -12.09
N ILE A 58 13.05 17.00 -11.04
CA ILE A 58 12.67 17.65 -9.80
C ILE A 58 13.89 17.69 -8.88
N SER A 59 14.33 18.90 -8.53
CA SER A 59 15.52 19.11 -7.70
C SER A 59 15.19 19.01 -6.21
N TYR A 60 15.54 17.87 -5.60
CA TYR A 60 15.39 17.61 -4.18
C TYR A 60 16.73 17.83 -3.47
N ASN A 61 17.14 19.09 -3.28
CA ASN A 61 18.38 19.39 -2.56
C ASN A 61 18.08 19.54 -1.06
N PRO A 62 18.82 18.85 -0.17
CA PRO A 62 18.60 18.91 1.27
C PRO A 62 18.79 20.31 1.86
N SER A 63 19.45 21.23 1.15
CA SER A 63 19.65 22.63 1.56
C SER A 63 18.35 23.45 1.58
N TYR A 64 17.33 23.09 0.78
CA TYR A 64 16.04 23.79 0.74
C TYR A 64 14.81 22.86 0.77
N VAL A 65 15.00 21.54 0.60
CA VAL A 65 14.01 20.50 0.91
C VAL A 65 14.57 19.63 2.03
N PRO A 66 14.37 19.99 3.31
CA PRO A 66 14.91 19.21 4.42
C PRO A 66 14.31 17.81 4.41
N GLY A 67 15.16 16.79 4.24
CA GLY A 67 14.74 15.40 4.20
C GLY A 67 14.03 14.97 5.49
N LYS A 68 12.75 14.61 5.39
CA LYS A 68 12.02 13.82 6.38
C LYS A 68 11.19 12.75 5.65
N GLY A 69 11.89 11.82 5.00
CA GLY A 69 11.30 10.59 4.47
C GLY A 69 11.79 9.39 5.27
N PRO A 70 10.98 8.33 5.46
CA PRO A 70 11.44 7.12 6.13
C PRO A 70 12.61 6.55 5.32
N SER A 71 13.71 6.26 6.00
CA SER A 71 14.91 5.63 5.44
C SER A 71 14.60 4.20 4.99
N PHE A 72 13.94 4.05 3.85
CA PHE A 72 13.82 2.79 3.11
C PHE A 72 15.09 2.57 2.30
N CYS A 73 16.20 2.36 3.03
CA CYS A 73 17.42 1.65 2.62
C CYS A 73 18.45 1.87 3.73
N GLY A 74 18.61 0.84 4.57
CA GLY A 74 19.64 0.68 5.59
C GLY A 74 19.64 -0.77 6.03
#